data_AF-A0A2H0QG31-F1
#
_entry.id   AF-A0A2H0QG31-F1
#
_cell.length_a   1.000
_cell.length_b   1.000
_cell.length_c   1.000
_cell.angle_alpha   90.00
_cell.angle_beta   90.00
_cell.angle_gamma   90.00
#
_symmetry.space_group_name_H-M   'P 1'
#
loop_
_entity.id
_entity.type
_entity.pdbx_description
1 polymer ?
#
loop_
_entity_poly.entity_id
_entity_poly.type
_entity_poly.pdbx_seq_one_letter_code
_entity_poly.pdbx_strand_id
1 'polypeptide(L)'
;TPLLFIPAWINKFYIADLSPHNSLVKWLLEQGYTVFIISWVNPTEKHRDKTFESYIFEGLDCAVEKIRKITGEPKINAMGYCLGGTLLAIYMSYQENAKQQKINAATFLTTLLDFSDSGDISIFIDDEQVKNLEARMSEKGYLDGSEMALTFNMLRANDLIWSFVVNNYLLGKTPFPFDILFWNSDSTRMPAKMHSFYLRNMYLQNKLIKGQLEVRGKKIDLSNIKNPAYFLSTKKDHIAPWKTVYKGASMLANSVFTLADSGHVAGVVNPPSKKGYNHWVAKKLADSAAKWEKNAKEIHGSWWESWDEWNRQFSGEKITAREVKNGIEAAPGSYVKE
;
A
#
# COMPACT_ATOMS: atom_id res chain seq x y z
N THR A 1 -4.44 -20.75 4.21
CA THR A 1 -4.90 -19.39 3.84
C THR A 1 -4.02 -18.74 2.77
N PRO A 2 -4.58 -18.27 1.63
CA PRO A 2 -3.83 -17.51 0.63
C PRO A 2 -3.61 -16.04 1.02
N LEU A 3 -2.65 -15.38 0.37
CA LEU A 3 -2.29 -13.97 0.59
C LEU A 3 -2.57 -13.15 -0.68
N LEU A 4 -3.33 -12.06 -0.56
CA LEU A 4 -3.58 -11.08 -1.63
C LEU A 4 -2.76 -9.81 -1.43
N PHE A 5 -1.92 -9.46 -2.39
CA PHE A 5 -1.23 -8.18 -2.47
C PHE A 5 -2.07 -7.15 -3.23
N ILE A 6 -2.29 -6.00 -2.61
CA ILE A 6 -3.13 -4.90 -3.11
C ILE A 6 -2.21 -3.68 -3.28
N PRO A 7 -1.64 -3.47 -4.47
CA PRO A 7 -0.78 -2.33 -4.73
C PRO A 7 -1.61 -1.04 -4.78
N ALA A 8 -0.94 0.10 -4.61
CA ALA A 8 -1.46 1.37 -5.08
C ALA A 8 -1.59 1.35 -6.61
N TRP A 9 -2.50 2.15 -7.16
CA TRP A 9 -2.71 2.33 -8.61
C TRP A 9 -2.24 3.72 -9.10
N ILE A 10 -1.31 4.33 -8.36
CA ILE A 10 -0.58 5.54 -8.76
C ILE A 10 0.60 5.16 -9.68
N ASN A 11 1.24 4.03 -9.37
CA ASN A 11 2.22 3.33 -10.18
C ASN A 11 1.82 1.85 -10.26
N LYS A 12 2.56 1.07 -11.03
CA LYS A 12 2.24 -0.34 -11.30
C LYS A 12 2.61 -1.27 -10.13
N PHE A 13 2.00 -2.46 -10.12
CA PHE A 13 2.11 -3.41 -9.01
C PHE A 13 3.52 -3.97 -8.78
N TYR A 14 4.38 -3.93 -9.81
CA TYR A 14 5.66 -4.64 -9.83
C TYR A 14 6.71 -4.05 -8.88
N ILE A 15 6.38 -3.03 -8.07
CA ILE A 15 7.21 -2.65 -6.91
C ILE A 15 7.41 -3.81 -5.93
N ALA A 16 6.44 -4.73 -5.85
CA ALA A 16 6.56 -5.95 -5.05
C ALA A 16 7.30 -7.09 -5.77
N ASP A 17 7.60 -6.93 -7.06
CA ASP A 17 8.18 -7.97 -7.91
C ASP A 17 9.13 -7.36 -8.95
N LEU A 18 10.09 -6.54 -8.47
CA LEU A 18 10.98 -5.74 -9.33
C LEU A 18 11.94 -6.62 -10.13
N SER A 19 12.83 -7.32 -9.41
CA SER A 19 13.83 -8.21 -9.99
C SER A 19 14.05 -9.42 -9.08
N PRO A 20 14.73 -10.48 -9.57
CA PRO A 20 14.90 -11.70 -8.78
C PRO A 20 15.58 -11.52 -7.41
N HIS A 21 16.35 -10.43 -7.22
CA HIS A 21 17.08 -10.18 -5.97
C HIS A 21 16.35 -9.29 -4.97
N ASN A 22 15.27 -8.61 -5.38
CA ASN A 22 14.49 -7.71 -4.53
C ASN A 22 12.96 -7.86 -4.73
N SER A 23 12.53 -9.02 -5.24
CA SER A 23 11.13 -9.38 -5.36
C SER A 23 10.59 -9.91 -4.01
N LEU A 24 9.64 -9.16 -3.44
CA LEU A 24 8.86 -9.61 -2.30
C LEU A 24 8.00 -10.82 -2.68
N VAL A 25 7.42 -10.82 -3.89
CA VAL A 25 6.58 -11.92 -4.39
C VAL A 25 7.36 -13.23 -4.44
N LYS A 26 8.55 -13.22 -5.05
CA LYS A 26 9.44 -14.39 -5.10
C LYS A 26 9.76 -14.89 -3.69
N TRP A 27 10.12 -13.98 -2.79
CA TRP A 27 10.43 -14.35 -1.41
C TRP A 27 9.22 -14.97 -0.68
N LEU A 28 8.01 -14.40 -0.85
CA LEU A 28 6.77 -14.95 -0.28
C LEU A 28 6.46 -16.35 -0.81
N LEU A 29 6.67 -16.58 -2.10
CA LEU A 29 6.52 -17.92 -2.70
C LEU A 29 7.52 -18.91 -2.11
N GLU A 30 8.77 -18.49 -1.90
CA GLU A 30 9.81 -19.30 -1.24
C GLU A 30 9.47 -19.62 0.23
N GLN A 31 8.76 -18.72 0.93
CA GLN A 31 8.24 -18.97 2.29
C GLN A 31 7.06 -19.95 2.33
N GLY A 32 6.51 -20.32 1.17
CA GLY A 32 5.43 -21.29 1.01
C GLY A 32 4.02 -20.66 0.94
N TYR A 33 3.92 -19.35 0.74
CA TYR A 33 2.61 -18.70 0.60
C TYR A 33 2.02 -18.91 -0.79
N THR A 34 0.69 -19.11 -0.86
CA THR A 34 -0.05 -18.92 -2.11
C THR A 34 -0.32 -17.42 -2.29
N VAL A 35 0.35 -16.78 -3.23
CA VAL A 35 0.28 -15.33 -3.45
C VAL A 35 -0.61 -15.00 -4.65
N PHE A 36 -1.51 -14.04 -4.45
CA PHE A 36 -2.29 -13.39 -5.50
C PHE A 36 -1.99 -11.89 -5.49
N ILE A 37 -2.09 -11.23 -6.65
CA ILE A 37 -1.80 -9.81 -6.78
C ILE A 37 -2.89 -9.16 -7.63
N ILE A 38 -3.35 -7.97 -7.23
CA ILE A 38 -4.19 -7.15 -8.11
C ILE A 38 -3.29 -6.38 -9.07
N SER A 39 -3.40 -6.67 -10.37
CA SER A 39 -2.85 -5.83 -11.44
C SER A 39 -3.94 -4.88 -11.92
N TRP A 40 -3.82 -3.59 -11.57
CA TRP A 40 -4.78 -2.57 -11.96
C TRP A 40 -4.62 -2.21 -13.44
N VAL A 41 -5.73 -2.07 -14.15
CA VAL A 41 -5.75 -1.52 -15.52
C VAL A 41 -5.25 -0.08 -15.52
N ASN A 42 -4.50 0.33 -16.55
CA ASN A 42 -4.15 1.74 -16.74
C ASN A 42 -5.37 2.47 -17.33
N PRO A 43 -6.00 3.40 -16.60
CA PRO A 43 -7.25 4.01 -17.05
C PRO A 43 -7.14 4.69 -18.42
N THR A 44 -8.28 4.75 -19.11
CA THR A 44 -8.47 5.47 -20.37
C THR A 44 -9.79 6.22 -20.27
N GLU A 45 -10.19 6.94 -21.32
CA GLU A 45 -11.48 7.65 -21.35
C GLU A 45 -12.68 6.72 -21.04
N LYS A 46 -12.58 5.44 -21.41
CA LYS A 46 -13.58 4.40 -21.12
C LYS A 46 -13.82 4.20 -19.62
N HIS A 47 -12.85 4.57 -18.80
CA HIS A 47 -12.86 4.39 -17.34
C HIS A 47 -13.23 5.67 -16.59
N ARG A 48 -13.58 6.76 -17.28
CA ARG A 48 -13.81 8.09 -16.67
C ARG A 48 -14.79 8.10 -15.51
N ASP A 49 -15.78 7.19 -15.55
CA ASP A 49 -16.84 7.11 -14.56
C ASP A 49 -16.51 6.19 -13.37
N LYS A 50 -15.36 5.52 -13.37
CA LYS A 50 -14.94 4.67 -12.25
C LYS A 50 -14.73 5.53 -11.01
N THR A 51 -15.41 5.15 -9.94
CA THR A 51 -15.39 5.83 -8.64
C THR A 51 -14.45 5.09 -7.69
N PHE A 52 -14.17 5.68 -6.52
CA PHE A 52 -13.45 4.97 -5.46
C PHE A 52 -14.17 3.67 -5.06
N GLU A 53 -15.50 3.65 -5.08
CA GLU A 53 -16.29 2.43 -4.84
C GLU A 53 -16.09 1.37 -5.93
N SER A 54 -15.91 1.74 -7.20
CA SER A 54 -15.58 0.77 -8.25
C SER A 54 -14.29 0.02 -7.92
N TYR A 55 -13.26 0.70 -7.39
CA TYR A 55 -12.02 0.03 -6.97
C TYR A 55 -12.25 -0.92 -5.77
N ILE A 56 -13.15 -0.57 -4.85
CA ILE A 56 -13.52 -1.44 -3.73
C ILE A 56 -14.24 -2.69 -4.25
N PHE A 57 -15.30 -2.55 -5.04
CA PHE A 57 -16.22 -3.64 -5.33
C PHE A 57 -15.92 -4.40 -6.62
N GLU A 58 -15.52 -3.70 -7.68
CA GLU A 58 -15.15 -4.33 -8.95
C GLU A 58 -13.69 -4.77 -8.97
N GLY A 59 -12.84 -4.16 -8.14
CA GLY A 59 -11.45 -4.53 -7.93
C GLY A 59 -11.27 -5.49 -6.75
N LEU A 60 -11.19 -4.94 -5.54
CA LEU A 60 -10.79 -5.67 -4.33
C LEU A 60 -11.77 -6.79 -3.94
N ASP A 61 -13.07 -6.50 -3.80
CA ASP A 61 -14.08 -7.50 -3.43
C ASP A 61 -14.17 -8.62 -4.49
N CYS A 62 -14.13 -8.25 -5.77
CA CYS A 62 -14.09 -9.21 -6.88
C CYS A 62 -12.86 -10.14 -6.80
N ALA A 63 -11.67 -9.59 -6.56
CA ALA A 63 -10.44 -10.37 -6.40
C ALA A 63 -10.55 -11.32 -5.20
N VAL A 64 -11.03 -10.83 -4.05
CA VAL A 64 -11.24 -11.64 -2.84
C VAL A 64 -12.20 -12.80 -3.13
N GLU A 65 -13.35 -12.55 -3.76
CA GLU A 65 -14.31 -13.60 -4.12
C GLU A 65 -13.73 -14.63 -5.08
N LYS A 66 -12.95 -14.21 -6.08
CA LYS A 66 -12.29 -15.14 -7.01
C LYS A 66 -11.25 -16.00 -6.29
N ILE A 67 -10.44 -15.43 -5.41
CA ILE A 67 -9.46 -16.19 -4.63
C ILE A 67 -10.15 -17.23 -3.76
N ARG A 68 -11.21 -16.84 -3.04
CA ARG A 68 -12.00 -17.77 -2.21
C ARG A 68 -12.56 -18.93 -3.03
N LYS A 69 -13.07 -18.65 -4.24
CA LYS A 69 -13.55 -19.69 -5.16
C LYS A 69 -12.44 -20.61 -5.69
N ILE A 70 -11.29 -20.05 -6.07
CA ILE A 70 -10.14 -20.81 -6.58
C ILE A 70 -9.54 -21.71 -5.49
N THR A 71 -9.45 -21.19 -4.26
CA THR A 71 -8.74 -21.86 -3.17
C THR A 71 -9.63 -22.71 -2.27
N GLY A 72 -10.94 -22.47 -2.28
CA GLY A 72 -11.91 -23.04 -1.34
C GLY A 72 -11.87 -22.40 0.06
N GLU A 73 -11.02 -21.40 0.26
CA GLU A 73 -10.78 -20.82 1.58
C GLU A 73 -11.84 -19.77 1.92
N PRO A 74 -12.46 -19.82 3.12
CA PRO A 74 -13.56 -18.91 3.46
C PRO A 74 -13.07 -17.48 3.69
N LYS A 75 -11.81 -17.31 4.11
CA LYS A 75 -11.15 -16.02 4.35
C LYS A 75 -9.73 -16.03 3.75
N ILE A 76 -9.19 -14.85 3.49
CA ILE A 76 -7.82 -14.68 2.96
C ILE A 76 -7.01 -13.71 3.83
N ASN A 77 -5.69 -13.82 3.80
CA ASN A 77 -4.83 -12.75 4.31
C ASN A 77 -4.66 -11.70 3.20
N ALA A 78 -4.53 -10.43 3.57
CA ALA A 78 -4.35 -9.34 2.61
C ALA A 78 -3.20 -8.41 3.00
N MET A 79 -2.49 -7.89 2.03
CA MET A 79 -1.38 -6.96 2.19
C MET A 79 -1.60 -5.77 1.26
N GLY A 80 -1.90 -4.61 1.82
CA GLY A 80 -2.08 -3.37 1.07
C GLY A 80 -0.84 -2.47 1.14
N TYR A 81 -0.46 -1.90 0.00
CA TYR A 81 0.66 -0.96 -0.11
C TYR A 81 0.16 0.44 -0.43
N CYS A 82 0.58 1.43 0.36
CA CYS A 82 0.21 2.84 0.20
C CYS A 82 -1.33 2.99 0.07
N LEU A 83 -1.83 3.56 -1.02
CA LEU A 83 -3.26 3.72 -1.31
C LEU A 83 -4.03 2.39 -1.35
N GLY A 84 -3.37 1.29 -1.75
CA GLY A 84 -3.95 -0.06 -1.69
C GLY A 84 -4.26 -0.51 -0.26
N GLY A 85 -3.48 -0.05 0.72
CA GLY A 85 -3.77 -0.25 2.15
C GLY A 85 -4.94 0.59 2.64
N THR A 86 -5.06 1.84 2.19
CA THR A 86 -6.22 2.68 2.51
C THR A 86 -7.51 2.04 1.98
N LEU A 87 -7.47 1.53 0.74
CA LEU A 87 -8.57 0.77 0.14
C LEU A 87 -8.93 -0.47 0.97
N LEU A 88 -7.92 -1.24 1.40
CA LEU A 88 -8.10 -2.43 2.23
C LEU A 88 -8.77 -2.12 3.57
N ALA A 89 -8.34 -1.06 4.28
CA ALA A 89 -8.93 -0.68 5.56
C ALA A 89 -10.40 -0.28 5.42
N ILE A 90 -10.74 0.50 4.39
CA ILE A 90 -12.12 0.88 4.08
C ILE A 90 -12.97 -0.36 3.80
N TYR A 91 -12.46 -1.29 2.98
CA TYR A 91 -13.13 -2.54 2.66
C TYR A 91 -13.35 -3.45 3.88
N MET A 92 -12.38 -3.53 4.80
CA MET A 92 -12.51 -4.27 6.05
C MET A 92 -13.58 -3.67 6.97
N SER A 93 -13.60 -2.35 7.13
CA SER A 93 -14.64 -1.66 7.92
C SER A 93 -16.03 -1.84 7.29
N TYR A 94 -16.14 -1.74 5.96
CA TYR A 94 -17.39 -2.01 5.25
C TYR A 94 -17.91 -3.44 5.49
N GLN A 95 -17.01 -4.43 5.43
CA GLN A 95 -17.36 -5.85 5.67
C GLN A 95 -17.88 -6.11 7.08
N GLU A 96 -17.34 -5.43 8.09
CA GLU A 96 -17.82 -5.55 9.47
C GLU A 96 -19.28 -5.08 9.57
N ASN A 97 -19.59 -3.91 8.99
CA ASN A 97 -20.97 -3.42 8.90
C ASN A 97 -21.88 -4.30 8.02
N ALA A 98 -21.30 -5.08 7.11
CA ALA A 98 -22.03 -6.05 6.29
C ALA A 98 -22.14 -7.43 6.93
N LYS A 99 -21.47 -7.67 8.08
CA LYS A 99 -21.34 -8.99 8.71
C LYS A 99 -20.80 -10.05 7.74
N GLN A 100 -19.90 -9.65 6.86
CA GLN A 100 -19.31 -10.50 5.81
C GLN A 100 -17.79 -10.44 5.87
N GLN A 101 -17.20 -10.97 6.93
CA GLN A 101 -15.74 -10.99 7.10
C GLN A 101 -15.08 -11.98 6.13
N LYS A 102 -14.43 -11.49 5.09
CA LYS A 102 -13.65 -12.28 4.11
C LYS A 102 -12.14 -12.11 4.26
N ILE A 103 -11.71 -11.09 5.00
CA ILE A 103 -10.31 -10.91 5.39
C ILE A 103 -10.06 -11.59 6.73
N ASN A 104 -8.97 -12.33 6.84
CA ASN A 104 -8.53 -13.02 8.05
C ASN A 104 -7.54 -12.14 8.83
N ALA A 105 -6.37 -11.86 8.26
CA ALA A 105 -5.40 -10.90 8.77
C ALA A 105 -5.03 -9.89 7.66
N ALA A 106 -4.64 -8.67 8.07
CA ALA A 106 -4.29 -7.59 7.16
C ALA A 106 -2.90 -7.04 7.44
N THR A 107 -2.16 -6.71 6.38
CA THR A 107 -0.88 -6.02 6.43
C THR A 107 -0.99 -4.68 5.70
N PHE A 108 -0.48 -3.62 6.30
CA PHE A 108 -0.50 -2.25 5.79
C PHE A 108 0.93 -1.74 5.67
N LEU A 109 1.39 -1.58 4.43
CA LEU A 109 2.73 -1.12 4.12
C LEU A 109 2.68 0.35 3.73
N THR A 110 3.34 1.22 4.52
CA THR A 110 3.43 2.68 4.30
C THR A 110 2.07 3.32 3.96
N THR A 111 1.05 2.93 4.72
CA THR A 111 -0.36 3.25 4.44
C THR A 111 -0.87 4.37 5.33
N LEU A 112 -1.43 5.42 4.73
CA LEU A 112 -2.14 6.46 5.47
C LEU A 112 -3.61 6.06 5.70
N LEU A 113 -4.02 6.06 6.97
CA LEU A 113 -5.43 6.04 7.40
C LEU A 113 -5.83 7.38 8.03
N ASP A 114 -4.85 8.12 8.54
CA ASP A 114 -4.92 9.52 8.90
C ASP A 114 -4.23 10.36 7.83
N PHE A 115 -4.85 11.45 7.40
CA PHE A 115 -4.30 12.38 6.42
C PHE A 115 -4.06 13.78 7.02
N SER A 116 -4.07 13.94 8.35
CA SER A 116 -3.84 15.24 8.99
C SER A 116 -2.43 15.80 8.77
N ASP A 117 -1.47 14.90 8.60
CA ASP A 117 -0.10 15.20 8.17
C ASP A 117 0.29 14.18 7.11
N SER A 118 -0.07 14.49 5.88
CA SER A 118 0.18 13.62 4.73
C SER A 118 1.56 13.83 4.11
N GLY A 119 2.52 14.40 4.87
CA GLY A 119 3.86 14.69 4.37
C GLY A 119 3.88 15.76 3.29
N ASP A 120 4.92 15.74 2.46
CA ASP A 120 5.24 16.84 1.55
C ASP A 120 4.16 17.09 0.48
N ILE A 121 3.32 16.08 0.17
CA ILE A 121 2.23 16.23 -0.80
C ILE A 121 1.15 17.21 -0.33
N SER A 122 1.05 17.46 0.98
CA SER A 122 0.11 18.43 1.54
C SER A 122 0.33 19.85 1.00
N ILE A 123 1.54 20.18 0.56
CA ILE A 123 1.89 21.49 -0.04
C ILE A 123 1.18 21.69 -1.39
N PHE A 124 0.83 20.60 -2.08
CA PHE A 124 0.18 20.60 -3.39
C PHE A 124 -1.30 20.27 -3.31
N ILE A 125 -1.91 20.37 -2.12
CA ILE A 125 -3.32 20.05 -1.93
C ILE A 125 -4.02 21.15 -1.11
N ASP A 126 -4.66 22.07 -1.83
CA ASP A 126 -5.67 22.98 -1.31
C ASP A 126 -6.97 22.94 -2.14
N ASP A 127 -8.05 23.58 -1.67
CA ASP A 127 -9.35 23.51 -2.35
C ASP A 127 -9.33 24.17 -3.74
N GLU A 128 -8.51 25.19 -3.97
CA GLU A 128 -8.40 25.87 -5.27
C GLU A 128 -7.61 25.01 -6.26
N GLN A 129 -6.48 24.45 -5.83
CA GLN A 129 -5.69 23.50 -6.60
C GLN A 129 -6.52 22.26 -6.98
N VAL A 130 -7.31 21.71 -6.05
CA VAL A 130 -8.19 20.57 -6.32
C VAL A 130 -9.29 20.95 -7.32
N LYS A 131 -9.92 22.13 -7.20
CA LYS A 131 -10.91 22.60 -8.20
C LYS A 131 -10.30 22.74 -9.60
N ASN A 132 -9.11 23.33 -9.69
CA ASN A 132 -8.40 23.49 -10.97
C ASN A 132 -8.02 22.14 -11.58
N LEU A 133 -7.58 21.20 -10.75
CA LEU A 133 -7.29 19.84 -11.17
C LEU A 133 -8.54 19.10 -11.65
N GLU A 134 -9.66 19.25 -10.95
CA GLU A 134 -10.94 18.67 -11.33
C GLU A 134 -11.42 19.18 -12.69
N ALA A 135 -11.28 20.50 -12.94
CA ALA A 135 -11.61 21.09 -14.23
C ALA A 135 -10.81 20.43 -15.36
N ARG A 136 -9.48 20.30 -15.20
CA ARG A 136 -8.61 19.63 -16.18
C ARG A 136 -8.94 18.15 -16.37
N MET A 137 -9.14 17.42 -15.27
CA MET A 137 -9.51 16.00 -15.33
C MET A 137 -10.88 15.79 -15.97
N SER A 138 -11.79 16.76 -15.90
CA SER A 138 -13.13 16.65 -16.48
C SER A 138 -13.12 16.58 -18.01
N GLU A 139 -12.13 17.21 -18.65
CA GLU A 139 -11.97 17.23 -20.11
C GLU A 139 -11.63 15.83 -20.66
N LYS A 140 -10.64 15.15 -20.06
CA LYS A 140 -10.17 13.82 -20.49
C LYS A 140 -10.86 12.66 -19.77
N GLY A 141 -11.49 12.93 -18.62
CA GLY A 141 -12.06 11.92 -17.73
C GLY A 141 -11.07 11.24 -16.78
N TYR A 142 -9.79 11.60 -16.83
CA TYR A 142 -8.73 11.06 -15.96
C TYR A 142 -7.58 12.06 -15.78
N LEU A 143 -6.77 11.86 -14.74
CA LEU A 143 -5.47 12.50 -14.56
C LEU A 143 -4.40 11.76 -15.37
N ASP A 144 -3.61 12.49 -16.15
CA ASP A 144 -2.50 11.90 -16.90
C ASP A 144 -1.38 11.43 -15.95
N GLY A 145 -0.75 10.29 -16.28
CA GLY A 145 0.35 9.74 -15.48
C GLY A 145 1.51 10.73 -15.38
N SER A 146 1.78 11.52 -16.42
CA SER A 146 2.87 12.51 -16.41
C SER A 146 2.71 13.58 -15.33
N GLU A 147 1.46 13.97 -15.04
CA GLU A 147 1.18 14.97 -14.00
C GLU A 147 1.42 14.41 -12.61
N MET A 148 1.01 13.15 -12.40
CA MET A 148 1.26 12.45 -11.14
C MET A 148 2.77 12.20 -10.94
N ALA A 149 3.46 11.77 -12.00
CA ALA A 149 4.91 11.60 -12.00
C ALA A 149 5.63 12.91 -11.67
N LEU A 150 5.18 14.05 -12.22
CA LEU A 150 5.74 15.37 -11.93
C LEU A 150 5.60 15.72 -10.43
N THR A 151 4.41 15.54 -9.85
CA THR A 151 4.18 15.78 -8.42
C THR A 151 5.10 14.90 -7.57
N PHE A 152 5.17 13.59 -7.83
CA PHE A 152 6.05 12.70 -7.07
C PHE A 152 7.53 12.98 -7.28
N ASN A 153 7.95 13.41 -8.47
CA ASN A 153 9.33 13.82 -8.72
C ASN A 153 9.70 15.09 -7.94
N MET A 154 8.79 16.06 -7.84
CA MET A 154 8.99 17.26 -7.02
C MET A 154 9.09 16.92 -5.53
N LEU A 155 8.25 16.00 -5.05
CA LEU A 155 8.29 15.51 -3.66
C LEU A 155 9.59 14.76 -3.35
N ARG A 156 10.13 14.04 -4.34
CA ARG A 156 11.31 13.20 -4.20
C ARG A 156 12.60 13.84 -4.71
N ALA A 157 12.63 15.14 -5.01
CA ALA A 157 13.83 15.80 -5.52
C ALA A 157 15.05 15.61 -4.58
N ASN A 158 14.82 15.62 -3.27
CA ASN A 158 15.88 15.35 -2.28
C ASN A 158 16.29 13.86 -2.22
N ASP A 159 15.36 12.93 -2.43
CA ASP A 159 15.57 11.48 -2.30
C ASP A 159 16.02 10.77 -3.60
N LEU A 160 15.76 11.36 -4.76
CA LEU A 160 16.12 10.79 -6.07
C LEU A 160 17.28 11.53 -6.73
N ILE A 161 17.37 12.86 -6.56
CA ILE A 161 18.38 13.69 -7.23
C ILE A 161 19.51 14.02 -6.24
N TRP A 162 19.19 14.62 -5.08
CA TRP A 162 20.22 15.11 -4.18
C TRP A 162 20.95 14.00 -3.43
N SER A 163 20.25 13.02 -2.89
CA SER A 163 20.88 11.87 -2.23
C SER A 163 21.62 10.96 -3.22
N PHE A 164 21.25 10.92 -4.51
CA PHE A 164 22.08 10.33 -5.57
C PHE A 164 23.39 11.11 -5.75
N VAL A 165 23.33 12.44 -5.90
CA VAL A 165 24.55 13.28 -6.02
C VAL A 165 25.43 13.17 -4.77
N VAL A 166 24.86 13.29 -3.57
CA VAL A 166 25.62 13.22 -2.32
C VAL A 166 26.22 11.84 -2.10
N ASN A 167 25.44 10.77 -2.24
CA ASN A 167 25.96 9.42 -1.99
C ASN A 167 26.94 8.99 -3.08
N ASN A 168 26.63 9.25 -4.35
CA ASN A 168 27.35 8.68 -5.48
C ASN A 168 28.53 9.57 -5.93
N TYR A 169 28.31 10.89 -6.04
CA TYR A 169 29.34 11.84 -6.50
C TYR A 169 30.24 12.33 -5.35
N LEU A 170 29.69 12.62 -4.17
CA LEU A 170 30.48 13.14 -3.04
C LEU A 170 31.04 12.04 -2.11
N LEU A 171 30.33 10.93 -1.91
CA LEU A 171 30.69 9.92 -0.90
C LEU A 171 31.12 8.55 -1.49
N GLY A 172 31.05 8.35 -2.80
CA GLY A 172 31.43 7.09 -3.47
C GLY A 172 30.61 5.87 -3.04
N LYS A 173 29.38 6.08 -2.56
CA LYS A 173 28.44 5.04 -2.09
C LYS A 173 27.53 4.56 -3.21
N THR A 174 27.05 3.33 -3.08
CA THR A 174 26.22 2.63 -4.07
C THR A 174 25.02 3.47 -4.54
N PRO A 175 24.74 3.55 -5.86
CA PRO A 175 23.61 4.29 -6.40
C PRO A 175 22.26 3.73 -5.95
N PHE A 176 21.23 4.57 -6.02
CA PHE A 176 19.85 4.13 -5.90
C PHE A 176 19.53 3.09 -6.99
N PRO A 177 18.84 1.98 -6.66
CA PRO A 177 18.57 0.93 -7.64
C PRO A 177 17.80 1.43 -8.87
N PHE A 178 18.34 1.16 -10.06
CA PHE A 178 17.78 1.63 -11.33
C PHE A 178 16.37 1.08 -11.60
N ASP A 179 16.05 -0.09 -11.08
CA ASP A 179 14.73 -0.72 -11.16
C ASP A 179 13.64 0.06 -10.41
N ILE A 180 13.94 0.60 -9.22
CA ILE A 180 13.00 1.48 -8.50
C ILE A 180 12.80 2.80 -9.25
N LEU A 181 13.85 3.35 -9.87
CA LEU A 181 13.74 4.54 -10.72
C LEU A 181 12.85 4.27 -11.94
N PHE A 182 13.05 3.13 -12.60
CA PHE A 182 12.22 2.71 -13.73
C PHE A 182 10.76 2.59 -13.30
N TRP A 183 10.49 1.87 -12.21
CA TRP A 183 9.15 1.74 -11.64
C TRP A 183 8.50 3.09 -11.36
N ASN A 184 9.26 4.03 -10.81
CA ASN A 184 8.73 5.34 -10.45
C ASN A 184 8.37 6.17 -11.69
N SER A 185 9.15 6.06 -12.76
CA SER A 185 8.87 6.71 -14.05
C SER A 185 7.69 6.10 -14.81
N ASP A 186 7.37 4.83 -14.53
CA ASP A 186 6.27 4.08 -15.14
C ASP A 186 4.95 4.32 -14.37
N SER A 187 4.49 5.56 -14.46
CA SER A 187 3.27 6.07 -13.81
C SER A 187 1.97 5.59 -14.47
N THR A 188 0.88 5.56 -13.72
CA THR A 188 -0.46 5.23 -14.23
C THR A 188 -1.40 6.42 -14.14
N ARG A 189 -2.47 6.40 -14.95
CA ARG A 189 -3.54 7.40 -14.90
C ARG A 189 -4.49 7.13 -13.73
N MET A 190 -5.29 8.13 -13.37
CA MET A 190 -6.34 7.98 -12.34
C MET A 190 -7.68 8.52 -12.83
N PRO A 191 -8.80 7.78 -12.77
CA PRO A 191 -10.10 8.29 -13.19
C PRO A 191 -10.52 9.51 -12.37
N ALA A 192 -11.10 10.51 -13.04
CA ALA A 192 -11.39 11.82 -12.44
C ALA A 192 -12.27 11.70 -11.18
N LYS A 193 -13.35 10.92 -11.25
CA LYS A 193 -14.29 10.72 -10.13
C LYS A 193 -13.62 10.06 -8.93
N MET A 194 -12.81 9.03 -9.16
CA MET A 194 -12.06 8.36 -8.11
C MET A 194 -11.02 9.29 -7.48
N HIS A 195 -10.25 10.02 -8.29
CA HIS A 195 -9.18 10.87 -7.79
C HIS A 195 -9.72 12.08 -7.00
N SER A 196 -10.74 12.77 -7.54
CA SER A 196 -11.44 13.85 -6.84
C SER A 196 -11.97 13.39 -5.48
N PHE A 197 -12.63 12.22 -5.43
CA PHE A 197 -13.12 11.64 -4.19
C PHE A 197 -11.99 11.44 -3.18
N TYR A 198 -10.85 10.90 -3.63
CA TYR A 198 -9.70 10.63 -2.77
C TYR A 198 -9.11 11.93 -2.19
N LEU A 199 -8.85 12.93 -3.03
CA LEU A 199 -8.30 14.22 -2.58
C LEU A 199 -9.25 14.94 -1.62
N ARG A 200 -10.54 15.04 -1.96
CA ARG A 200 -11.52 15.77 -1.15
C ARG A 200 -11.79 15.09 0.19
N ASN A 201 -12.05 13.78 0.17
CA ASN A 201 -12.49 13.09 1.39
C ASN A 201 -11.31 12.69 2.29
N MET A 202 -10.13 12.44 1.74
CA MET A 202 -8.96 12.04 2.52
C MET A 202 -8.05 13.23 2.81
N TYR A 203 -7.41 13.80 1.81
CA TYR A 203 -6.39 14.85 2.03
C TYR A 203 -6.99 16.15 2.57
N LEU A 204 -8.09 16.64 2.00
CA LEU A 204 -8.67 17.91 2.46
C LEU A 204 -9.51 17.73 3.74
N GLN A 205 -10.42 16.76 3.76
CA GLN A 205 -11.42 16.65 4.83
C GLN A 205 -11.04 15.62 5.90
N ASN A 206 -10.10 14.72 5.62
CA ASN A 206 -9.65 13.64 6.51
C ASN A 206 -10.81 12.84 7.13
N LYS A 207 -11.81 12.53 6.30
CA LYS A 207 -13.08 11.89 6.72
C LYS A 207 -12.90 10.47 7.20
N LEU A 208 -11.89 9.75 6.70
CA LEU A 208 -11.66 8.34 7.03
C LEU A 208 -11.38 8.15 8.52
N ILE A 209 -10.37 8.81 9.07
CA ILE A 209 -10.05 8.69 10.50
C ILE A 209 -11.13 9.30 11.40
N LYS A 210 -11.90 10.27 10.89
CA LYS A 210 -13.00 10.90 11.61
C LYS A 210 -14.29 10.06 11.64
N GLY A 211 -14.33 8.92 10.96
CA GLY A 211 -15.54 8.08 10.87
C GLY A 211 -16.69 8.72 10.07
N GLN A 212 -16.35 9.64 9.16
CA GLN A 212 -17.31 10.44 8.38
C GLN A 212 -17.41 9.99 6.91
N LEU A 213 -16.60 9.03 6.50
CA LEU A 213 -16.64 8.47 5.15
C LEU A 213 -17.80 7.50 5.03
N GLU A 214 -18.52 7.54 3.92
CA GLU A 214 -19.60 6.60 3.61
C GLU A 214 -19.29 5.85 2.30
N VAL A 215 -19.58 4.55 2.29
CA VAL A 215 -19.46 3.67 1.13
C VAL A 215 -20.75 2.86 1.01
N ARG A 216 -21.45 2.96 -0.13
CA ARG A 216 -22.79 2.37 -0.36
C ARG A 216 -23.76 2.60 0.80
N GLY A 217 -23.78 3.83 1.33
CA GLY A 217 -24.65 4.23 2.44
C GLY A 217 -24.26 3.68 3.81
N LYS A 218 -23.10 3.02 3.93
CA LYS A 218 -22.56 2.54 5.22
C LYS A 218 -21.40 3.43 5.67
N LYS A 219 -21.47 3.89 6.92
CA LYS A 219 -20.38 4.65 7.55
C LYS A 219 -19.16 3.78 7.76
N ILE A 220 -18.00 4.29 7.40
CA ILE A 220 -16.71 3.63 7.58
C ILE A 220 -16.14 4.08 8.92
N ASP A 221 -15.96 3.12 9.81
CA ASP A 221 -15.37 3.29 11.13
C ASP A 221 -14.23 2.28 11.30
N LEU A 222 -13.01 2.80 11.42
CA LEU A 222 -11.80 1.98 11.57
C LEU A 222 -11.76 1.23 12.90
N SER A 223 -12.41 1.75 13.95
CA SER A 223 -12.43 1.13 15.28
C SER A 223 -13.22 -0.18 15.33
N ASN A 224 -14.08 -0.40 14.35
CA ASN A 224 -14.85 -1.64 14.19
C ASN A 224 -14.02 -2.78 13.59
N ILE A 225 -12.86 -2.49 12.98
CA ILE A 225 -12.00 -3.53 12.43
C ILE A 225 -11.37 -4.35 13.58
N LYS A 226 -11.80 -5.60 13.71
CA LYS A 226 -11.29 -6.54 14.74
C LYS A 226 -10.23 -7.51 14.24
N ASN A 227 -9.96 -7.53 12.94
CA ASN A 227 -8.92 -8.37 12.36
C ASN A 227 -7.54 -8.05 12.93
N PRO A 228 -6.66 -9.04 13.09
CA PRO A 228 -5.23 -8.82 13.28
C PRO A 228 -4.67 -7.94 12.16
N ALA A 229 -3.94 -6.90 12.53
CA ALA A 229 -3.36 -5.94 11.59
C ALA A 229 -1.86 -5.75 11.84
N TYR A 230 -1.05 -5.86 10.80
CA TYR A 230 0.38 -5.55 10.84
C TYR A 230 0.62 -4.25 10.09
N PHE A 231 1.19 -3.26 10.75
CA PHE A 231 1.58 -2.00 10.12
C PHE A 231 3.09 -1.92 9.98
N LEU A 232 3.54 -1.60 8.77
CA LEU A 232 4.91 -1.22 8.49
C LEU A 232 4.96 0.25 8.08
N SER A 233 5.89 0.99 8.66
CA SER A 233 6.31 2.31 8.18
C SER A 233 7.82 2.37 8.02
N THR A 234 8.33 3.40 7.34
CA THR A 234 9.78 3.61 7.18
C THR A 234 10.21 4.94 7.81
N LYS A 235 11.37 4.97 8.49
CA LYS A 235 11.83 6.12 9.29
C LYS A 235 11.95 7.42 8.51
N LYS A 236 12.41 7.35 7.25
CA LYS A 236 12.68 8.50 6.38
C LYS A 236 11.59 8.67 5.32
N ASP A 237 10.39 8.15 5.58
CA ASP A 237 9.24 8.33 4.69
C ASP A 237 8.72 9.77 4.77
N HIS A 238 8.87 10.53 3.69
CA HIS A 238 8.31 11.88 3.55
C HIS A 238 6.95 11.86 2.82
N ILE A 239 6.53 10.72 2.27
CA ILE A 239 5.24 10.55 1.57
C ILE A 239 4.16 10.09 2.54
N ALA A 240 4.50 9.14 3.40
CA ALA A 240 3.64 8.64 4.47
C ALA A 240 4.41 8.69 5.79
N PRO A 241 4.50 9.87 6.44
CA PRO A 241 5.26 10.04 7.67
C PRO A 241 4.88 8.98 8.71
N TRP A 242 5.88 8.27 9.24
CA TRP A 242 5.63 7.07 10.06
C TRP A 242 4.80 7.37 11.32
N LYS A 243 4.89 8.60 11.85
CA LYS A 243 4.08 9.04 12.99
C LYS A 243 2.60 9.19 12.64
N THR A 244 2.29 9.62 11.41
CA THR A 244 0.91 9.69 10.88
C THR A 244 0.37 8.29 10.64
N VAL A 245 1.16 7.41 10.03
CA VAL A 245 0.79 5.99 9.86
C VAL A 245 0.54 5.33 11.22
N TYR A 246 1.38 5.61 12.23
CA TYR A 246 1.23 5.13 13.59
C TYR A 246 -0.10 5.55 14.24
N LYS A 247 -0.50 6.82 14.03
CA LYS A 247 -1.80 7.33 14.51
C LYS A 247 -2.96 6.59 13.85
N GLY A 248 -2.88 6.32 12.55
CA GLY A 248 -3.83 5.47 11.84
C GLY A 248 -3.87 4.04 12.36
N ALA A 249 -2.72 3.42 12.61
CA ALA A 249 -2.61 2.06 13.15
C ALA A 249 -3.26 1.92 14.53
N SER A 250 -3.17 2.98 15.35
CA SER A 250 -3.76 3.05 16.69
C SER A 250 -5.30 3.07 16.69
N MET A 251 -5.93 3.30 15.54
CA MET A 251 -7.39 3.20 15.38
C MET A 251 -7.90 1.76 15.28
N LEU A 252 -7.02 0.81 14.93
CA LEU A 252 -7.39 -0.60 14.79
C LEU A 252 -7.10 -1.35 16.10
N ALA A 253 -8.05 -2.18 16.55
CA ALA A 253 -8.00 -2.78 17.88
C ALA A 253 -6.83 -3.77 18.08
N ASN A 254 -6.49 -4.51 17.03
CA ASN A 254 -5.52 -5.63 17.09
C ASN A 254 -4.30 -5.36 16.19
N SER A 255 -3.75 -4.14 16.26
CA SER A 255 -2.62 -3.73 15.45
C SER A 255 -1.27 -3.97 16.15
N VAL A 256 -0.31 -4.47 15.35
CA VAL A 256 1.12 -4.45 15.67
C VAL A 256 1.81 -3.48 14.71
N PHE A 257 2.92 -2.90 15.15
CA PHE A 257 3.66 -1.90 14.37
C PHE A 257 5.13 -2.27 14.26
N THR A 258 5.68 -2.07 13.07
CA THR A 258 7.10 -2.23 12.76
C THR A 258 7.56 -0.98 12.01
N LEU A 259 8.73 -0.49 12.39
CA LEU A 259 9.35 0.67 11.78
C LEU A 259 10.64 0.21 11.11
N ALA A 260 10.73 0.25 9.78
CA ALA A 260 11.97 -0.05 9.06
C ALA A 260 12.82 1.23 8.88
N ASP A 261 14.13 1.10 8.72
CA ASP A 261 14.97 2.21 8.26
C ASP A 261 14.71 2.51 6.77
N SER A 262 15.38 3.55 6.26
CA SER A 262 15.29 4.05 4.88
C SER A 262 13.97 4.75 4.55
N GLY A 263 13.78 5.09 3.28
CA GLY A 263 12.63 5.84 2.75
C GLY A 263 11.49 4.95 2.23
N HIS A 264 10.44 5.60 1.71
CA HIS A 264 9.13 5.01 1.37
C HIS A 264 9.17 3.67 0.63
N VAL A 265 10.04 3.55 -0.38
CA VAL A 265 10.18 2.31 -1.16
C VAL A 265 11.30 1.44 -0.61
N ALA A 266 12.49 2.01 -0.41
CA ALA A 266 13.68 1.26 -0.03
C ALA A 266 13.56 0.56 1.34
N GLY A 267 12.81 1.12 2.29
CA GLY A 267 12.54 0.46 3.57
C GLY A 267 11.52 -0.69 3.44
N VAL A 268 10.58 -0.59 2.51
CA VAL A 268 9.58 -1.65 2.24
C VAL A 268 10.21 -2.79 1.43
N VAL A 269 10.88 -2.46 0.32
CA VAL A 269 11.58 -3.40 -0.55
C VAL A 269 12.97 -3.68 0.01
N ASN A 270 13.01 -4.44 1.10
CA ASN A 270 14.21 -4.72 1.86
C ASN A 270 14.39 -6.25 1.97
N PRO A 271 14.89 -6.94 0.94
CA PRO A 271 15.00 -8.40 0.95
C PRO A 271 15.95 -8.90 2.06
N PRO A 272 15.64 -10.03 2.73
CA PRO A 272 16.54 -10.70 3.68
C PRO A 272 17.87 -11.07 3.00
N SER A 273 18.86 -10.22 3.16
CA SER A 273 20.23 -10.40 2.68
C SER A 273 21.18 -9.69 3.64
N LYS A 274 22.48 -10.01 3.60
CA LYS A 274 23.49 -9.49 4.55
C LYS A 274 23.64 -7.96 4.60
N LYS A 275 22.97 -7.20 3.71
CA LYS A 275 23.01 -5.72 3.64
C LYS A 275 21.63 -5.05 3.82
N GLY A 276 20.62 -5.79 4.28
CA GLY A 276 19.29 -5.24 4.51
C GLY A 276 19.26 -4.16 5.60
N TYR A 277 18.31 -3.23 5.50
CA TYR A 277 18.09 -2.20 6.51
C TYR A 277 17.56 -2.80 7.81
N ASN A 278 17.98 -2.25 8.95
CA ASN A 278 17.44 -2.63 10.27
C ASN A 278 15.97 -2.21 10.40
N HIS A 279 15.29 -2.80 11.38
CA HIS A 279 13.93 -2.43 11.74
C HIS A 279 13.73 -2.46 13.25
N TRP A 280 12.66 -1.83 13.72
CA TRP A 280 12.30 -1.72 15.13
C TRP A 280 10.92 -2.33 15.35
N VAL A 281 10.80 -3.13 16.40
CA VAL A 281 9.54 -3.77 16.80
C VAL A 281 9.25 -3.54 18.27
N ALA A 282 7.98 -3.44 18.63
CA ALA A 282 7.54 -3.47 20.02
C ALA A 282 6.33 -4.40 20.17
N LYS A 283 6.20 -5.04 21.33
CA LYS A 283 5.13 -6.01 21.59
C LYS A 283 3.72 -5.39 21.56
N LYS A 284 3.61 -4.10 21.85
CA LYS A 284 2.35 -3.36 21.91
C LYS A 284 2.54 -1.95 21.37
N LEU A 285 1.46 -1.38 20.85
CA LEU A 285 1.37 0.06 20.66
C LEU A 285 1.47 0.77 22.02
N ALA A 286 2.13 1.94 22.01
CA ALA A 286 2.09 2.92 23.09
C ALA A 286 1.13 4.08 22.73
N ASP A 287 0.80 4.92 23.70
CA ASP A 287 -0.12 6.07 23.50
C ASP A 287 0.38 7.09 22.46
N SER A 288 1.67 7.07 22.14
CA SER A 288 2.25 7.95 21.13
C SER A 288 3.39 7.28 20.38
N ALA A 289 3.58 7.71 19.13
CA ALA A 289 4.67 7.28 18.28
C ALA A 289 6.05 7.44 18.96
N ALA A 290 6.27 8.57 19.65
CA ALA A 290 7.53 8.84 20.36
C ALA A 290 7.77 7.90 21.55
N LYS A 291 6.72 7.53 22.30
CA LYS A 291 6.83 6.52 23.37
C LYS A 291 7.08 5.13 22.77
N TRP A 292 6.41 4.81 21.66
CA TRP A 292 6.61 3.55 20.96
C TRP A 292 8.05 3.40 20.48
N GLU A 293 8.62 4.43 19.84
CA GLU A 293 9.99 4.41 19.33
C GLU A 293 11.03 4.19 20.45
N LYS A 294 10.85 4.82 21.61
CA LYS A 294 11.71 4.60 22.79
C LYS A 294 11.65 3.17 23.33
N ASN A 295 10.51 2.51 23.19
CA ASN A 295 10.28 1.15 23.68
C ASN A 295 10.61 0.09 22.61
N ALA A 296 10.78 0.49 21.36
CA ALA A 296 10.98 -0.43 20.25
C ALA A 296 12.41 -0.97 20.26
N LYS A 297 12.53 -2.28 20.11
CA LYS A 297 13.82 -2.96 20.04
C LYS A 297 14.28 -2.98 18.59
N GLU A 298 15.52 -2.58 18.36
CA GLU A 298 16.18 -2.72 17.07
C GLU A 298 16.48 -4.20 16.78
N ILE A 299 16.15 -4.63 15.56
CA ILE A 299 16.45 -5.92 14.98
C ILE A 299 17.27 -5.66 13.71
N HIS A 300 18.42 -6.33 13.62
CA HIS A 300 19.28 -6.26 12.46
C HIS A 300 18.70 -7.07 11.30
N GLY A 301 18.73 -6.51 10.11
CA GLY A 301 18.22 -7.15 8.90
C GLY A 301 16.75 -6.86 8.61
N SER A 302 16.21 -7.56 7.62
CA SER A 302 14.92 -7.24 7.00
C SER A 302 13.73 -7.43 7.93
N TRP A 303 12.78 -6.51 7.86
CA TRP A 303 11.47 -6.65 8.51
C TRP A 303 10.61 -7.78 7.93
N TRP A 304 10.93 -8.28 6.71
CA TRP A 304 10.18 -9.36 6.06
C TRP A 304 10.13 -10.60 6.95
N GLU A 305 11.23 -10.93 7.63
CA GLU A 305 11.32 -12.09 8.53
C GLU A 305 10.41 -11.93 9.75
N SER A 306 10.38 -10.75 10.38
CA SER A 306 9.46 -10.47 11.49
C SER A 306 7.99 -10.41 11.05
N TRP A 307 7.72 -9.96 9.83
CA TRP A 307 6.38 -10.05 9.25
C TRP A 307 5.95 -11.49 9.00
N ASP A 308 6.84 -12.35 8.49
CA ASP A 308 6.56 -13.77 8.26
C ASP A 308 6.27 -14.52 9.56
N GLU A 309 7.07 -14.27 10.60
CA GLU A 309 6.81 -14.80 11.96
C GLU A 309 5.40 -14.43 12.47
N TRP A 310 4.97 -13.19 12.23
CA TRP A 310 3.63 -12.73 12.57
C TRP A 310 2.55 -13.37 11.68
N ASN A 311 2.73 -13.33 10.35
CA ASN A 311 1.71 -13.73 9.38
C ASN A 311 1.48 -15.25 9.35
N ARG A 312 2.50 -16.06 9.68
CA ARG A 312 2.37 -17.53 9.80
C ARG A 312 1.30 -17.94 10.82
N GLN A 313 1.12 -17.18 11.89
CA GLN A 313 0.09 -17.43 12.91
C GLN A 313 -1.34 -17.35 12.36
N PHE A 314 -1.52 -16.67 11.22
CA PHE A 314 -2.81 -16.46 10.56
C PHE A 314 -2.92 -17.20 9.21
N SER A 315 -1.97 -18.09 8.90
CA SER A 315 -1.87 -18.71 7.56
C SER A 315 -2.33 -20.16 7.51
N GLY A 316 -2.65 -20.76 8.67
CA GLY A 316 -3.07 -22.16 8.78
C GLY A 316 -1.92 -23.14 8.58
N GLU A 317 -2.26 -24.42 8.48
CA GLU A 317 -1.27 -25.48 8.24
C GLU A 317 -0.72 -25.43 6.81
N LYS A 318 0.49 -25.99 6.62
CA LYS A 318 1.06 -26.17 5.28
C LYS A 318 0.26 -27.22 4.53
N ILE A 319 0.01 -26.94 3.25
CA ILE A 319 -0.65 -27.84 2.31
C ILE A 319 0.29 -28.12 1.14
N THR A 320 -0.01 -29.16 0.37
CA THR A 320 0.61 -29.36 -0.95
C THR A 320 0.36 -28.11 -1.81
N ALA A 321 1.40 -27.69 -2.54
CA ALA A 321 1.34 -26.50 -3.39
C ALA A 321 0.15 -26.59 -4.36
N ARG A 322 -0.58 -25.48 -4.49
CA ARG A 322 -1.76 -25.41 -5.35
C ARG A 322 -1.34 -25.32 -6.82
N GLU A 323 -2.02 -26.06 -7.68
CA GLU A 323 -1.85 -25.95 -9.12
C GLU A 323 -2.74 -24.85 -9.69
N VAL A 324 -2.17 -23.97 -10.51
CA VAL A 324 -2.94 -22.96 -11.24
C VAL A 324 -3.58 -23.61 -12.46
N LYS A 325 -4.89 -23.80 -12.42
CA LYS A 325 -5.71 -24.34 -13.53
C LYS A 325 -6.43 -23.18 -14.22
N ASN A 326 -6.52 -23.21 -15.54
CA ASN A 326 -7.25 -22.22 -16.36
C ASN A 326 -6.72 -20.77 -16.26
N GLY A 327 -5.40 -20.59 -16.42
CA GLY A 327 -4.82 -19.26 -16.59
C GLY A 327 -5.27 -18.61 -17.91
N ILE A 328 -5.43 -17.28 -17.90
CA ILE A 328 -5.79 -16.51 -19.11
C ILE A 328 -4.54 -16.24 -19.95
N GLU A 329 -3.47 -15.78 -19.30
CA GLU A 329 -2.16 -15.52 -19.90
C GLU A 329 -1.07 -15.67 -18.84
N ALA A 330 0.19 -15.75 -19.26
CA ALA A 330 1.33 -15.79 -18.35
C ALA A 330 1.51 -14.44 -17.64
N ALA A 331 1.95 -14.48 -16.38
CA ALA A 331 2.43 -13.28 -15.68
C ALA A 331 3.57 -12.61 -16.49
N PRO A 332 3.66 -11.26 -16.51
CA PRO A 332 2.98 -10.33 -15.60
C PRO A 332 1.62 -9.81 -16.14
N GLY A 333 1.11 -10.41 -17.22
CA GLY A 333 -0.15 -10.02 -17.85
C GLY A 333 -0.05 -8.82 -18.79
N SER A 334 -1.18 -8.44 -19.37
CA SER A 334 -1.34 -7.38 -20.37
C SER A 334 -1.49 -5.99 -19.73
N TYR A 335 -2.30 -5.83 -18.69
CA TYR A 335 -2.59 -4.53 -18.06
C TYR A 335 -1.35 -3.78 -17.56
N VAL A 336 -0.33 -4.49 -17.08
CA VAL A 336 0.91 -3.86 -16.58
C VAL A 336 1.79 -3.30 -17.71
N LYS A 337 1.58 -3.76 -18.94
CA LYS A 337 2.34 -3.33 -20.12
C LYS A 337 1.73 -2.09 -20.79
N GLU A 338 0.55 -1.65 -20.32
CA GLU A 338 -0.17 -0.47 -20.80
C GLU A 338 0.39 0.87 -20.30
#